data_AF-A0A133YZU0-F1
#
_entry.id   AF-A0A133YZU0-F1
#
_cell.length_a   1.000
_cell.length_b   1.000
_cell.length_c   1.000
_cell.angle_alpha   90.00
_cell.angle_beta   90.00
_cell.angle_gamma   90.00
#
_symmetry.space_group_name_H-M   'P 1'
#
loop_
_entity.id
_entity.type
_entity.pdbx_description
1 polymer ?
#
loop_
_entity_poly.entity_id
_entity_poly.type
_entity_poly.pdbx_seq_one_letter_code
_entity_poly.pdbx_strand_id
1 'polypeptide(L)'
;TDKTYQAYDASHYRKVISKNGTTDSEWSLCMTSTKQSPGTSTKATGKYSKNENATKDTYASNGGKGDFQKIKRMLFYKLKHPQLNYQVLQNEYYYQQDNKTNKKYDTDYSQTPQLNKQKQELRTFAEDSSHDDEINSTMEVFIYKSKNSKMQNLISAKLKELPPSTKVKFSKKAL
;
A
#
# COMPACT_ATOMS: atom_id res chain seq x y z
N THR A 1 7.31 -24.46 0.83
CA THR A 1 7.57 -24.01 -0.56
C THR A 1 7.47 -22.49 -0.58
N ASP A 2 8.51 -21.79 -1.01
CA ASP A 2 8.48 -20.32 -1.07
C ASP A 2 7.32 -19.85 -1.96
N LYS A 3 6.35 -19.16 -1.36
CA LYS A 3 5.24 -18.56 -2.11
C LYS A 3 5.84 -17.54 -3.09
N THR A 4 5.52 -17.70 -4.36
CA THR A 4 5.96 -16.78 -5.43
C THR A 4 4.74 -16.05 -5.98
N TYR A 5 4.88 -14.75 -6.14
CA TYR A 5 3.83 -13.85 -6.60
C TYR A 5 4.19 -13.18 -7.92
N GLN A 6 3.16 -12.69 -8.63
CA GLN A 6 3.25 -11.95 -9.87
C GLN A 6 2.32 -10.74 -9.79
N ALA A 7 2.62 -9.67 -10.53
CA ALA A 7 1.84 -8.45 -10.50
C ALA A 7 1.46 -8.00 -11.90
N TYR A 8 0.24 -7.49 -12.04
CA TYR A 8 -0.21 -6.79 -13.25
C TYR A 8 0.40 -5.39 -13.29
N ASP A 9 0.56 -4.82 -14.49
CA ASP A 9 0.71 -3.36 -14.59
C ASP A 9 -0.68 -2.80 -14.46
N ALA A 10 -0.81 -1.66 -13.82
CA ALA A 10 -2.04 -0.93 -13.98
C ALA A 10 -1.78 0.56 -13.90
N SER A 11 -2.19 1.22 -14.96
CA SER A 11 -2.65 2.60 -14.94
C SER A 11 -3.78 2.83 -13.92
N HIS A 12 -4.40 1.79 -13.35
CA HIS A 12 -5.57 1.90 -12.46
C HIS A 12 -5.47 1.15 -11.11
N TYR A 13 -5.11 -0.14 -11.03
CA TYR A 13 -4.95 -0.87 -9.75
C TYR A 13 -3.91 -1.99 -9.90
N ARG A 14 -2.74 -1.86 -9.26
CA ARG A 14 -1.65 -2.83 -9.43
C ARG A 14 -1.92 -4.09 -8.61
N LYS A 15 -2.68 -5.02 -9.17
CA LYS A 15 -3.08 -6.27 -8.53
C LYS A 15 -1.90 -7.25 -8.45
N VAL A 16 -1.77 -7.94 -7.32
CA VAL A 16 -0.79 -9.00 -7.08
C VAL A 16 -1.51 -10.33 -6.90
N ILE A 17 -1.07 -11.33 -7.66
CA ILE A 17 -1.60 -12.70 -7.62
C ILE A 17 -0.49 -13.66 -7.21
N SER A 18 -0.87 -14.75 -6.57
CA SER A 18 0.03 -15.89 -6.37
C SER A 18 0.15 -16.71 -7.66
N LYS A 19 1.14 -17.61 -7.72
CA LYS A 19 1.44 -18.42 -8.92
C LYS A 19 0.23 -19.24 -9.44
N ASN A 20 -0.71 -19.61 -8.58
CA ASN A 20 -1.92 -20.37 -8.97
C ASN A 20 -3.09 -19.47 -9.44
N GLY A 21 -2.89 -18.14 -9.51
CA GLY A 21 -3.91 -17.19 -9.97
C GLY A 21 -4.77 -16.58 -8.86
N THR A 22 -4.64 -17.02 -7.60
CA THR A 22 -5.39 -16.42 -6.48
C THR A 22 -4.87 -15.00 -6.19
N THR A 23 -5.77 -14.02 -6.11
CA THR A 23 -5.41 -12.65 -5.70
C THR A 23 -4.89 -12.64 -4.28
N ASP A 24 -3.68 -12.10 -4.09
CA ASP A 24 -3.10 -11.84 -2.77
C ASP A 24 -3.31 -10.38 -2.36
N SER A 25 -3.33 -9.46 -3.33
CA SER A 25 -3.69 -8.06 -3.10
C SER A 25 -4.34 -7.43 -4.33
N GLU A 26 -5.47 -6.75 -4.13
CA GLU A 26 -6.21 -6.06 -5.18
C GLU A 26 -5.52 -4.77 -5.66
N TRP A 27 -4.59 -4.22 -4.88
CA TRP A 27 -3.88 -3.00 -5.21
C TRP A 27 -2.51 -2.93 -4.56
N SER A 28 -1.54 -2.35 -5.25
CA SER A 28 -0.20 -2.12 -4.72
C SER A 28 0.40 -0.87 -5.33
N LEU A 29 1.34 -0.26 -4.63
CA LEU A 29 2.11 0.86 -5.11
C LEU A 29 3.51 0.41 -5.49
N CYS A 30 4.03 0.97 -6.56
CA CYS A 30 5.43 0.81 -6.92
C CYS A 30 6.30 1.58 -5.94
N MET A 31 7.31 0.92 -5.38
CA MET A 31 8.20 1.51 -4.38
C MET A 31 9.22 2.48 -4.98
N THR A 32 9.39 2.50 -6.31
CA THR A 32 10.32 3.43 -6.98
C THR A 32 9.85 3.71 -8.39
N SER A 33 10.06 4.94 -8.88
CA SER A 33 9.71 5.36 -10.23
C SER A 33 10.78 5.03 -11.28
N THR A 34 12.01 4.67 -10.88
CA THR A 34 13.17 4.55 -11.79
C THR A 34 13.39 3.14 -12.35
N LYS A 35 12.65 2.15 -11.85
CA LYS A 35 12.74 0.76 -12.30
C LYS A 35 11.57 0.40 -13.20
N GLN A 36 11.65 -0.76 -13.84
CA GLN A 36 10.58 -1.25 -14.70
C GLN A 36 9.32 -1.62 -13.90
N SER A 37 8.16 -1.14 -14.35
CA SER A 37 6.85 -1.58 -13.85
C SER A 37 6.63 -3.08 -14.09
N PRO A 38 5.96 -3.81 -13.19
CA PRO A 38 5.51 -5.16 -13.47
C PRO A 38 4.36 -5.17 -14.47
N GLY A 39 4.22 -6.29 -15.19
CA GLY A 39 3.03 -6.72 -15.89
C GLY A 39 2.60 -5.88 -17.10
N THR A 40 1.35 -6.12 -17.50
CA THR A 40 0.48 -5.22 -18.29
C THR A 40 -0.91 -5.23 -17.62
N SER A 41 -1.87 -4.47 -18.15
CA SER A 41 -3.27 -4.50 -17.68
C SER A 41 -3.93 -5.89 -17.79
N THR A 42 -3.44 -6.76 -18.68
CA THR A 42 -4.02 -8.08 -18.97
C THR A 42 -3.13 -9.24 -18.56
N LYS A 43 -1.85 -9.00 -18.24
CA LYS A 43 -0.89 -10.07 -17.93
C LYS A 43 -0.02 -9.74 -16.71
N ALA A 44 -0.09 -10.59 -15.69
CA ALA A 44 0.82 -10.50 -14.56
C ALA A 44 2.23 -10.97 -14.95
N THR A 45 3.26 -10.24 -14.52
CA THR A 45 4.66 -10.65 -14.68
C THR A 45 5.46 -10.44 -13.40
N GLY A 46 6.76 -10.76 -13.47
CA GLY A 46 7.66 -10.73 -12.32
C GLY A 46 7.63 -12.02 -11.51
N LYS A 47 8.59 -12.11 -10.59
CA LYS A 47 8.69 -13.14 -9.57
C LYS A 47 8.98 -12.43 -8.26
N TYR A 48 7.99 -12.39 -7.39
CA TYR A 48 8.07 -11.67 -6.13
C TYR A 48 8.07 -12.64 -4.95
N SER A 49 8.86 -12.32 -3.93
CA SER A 49 8.66 -12.83 -2.56
C SER A 49 7.88 -11.79 -1.75
N LYS A 50 7.23 -12.21 -0.67
CA LYS A 50 6.43 -11.32 0.19
C LYS A 50 7.06 -11.21 1.57
N ASN A 51 7.28 -9.99 2.03
CA ASN A 51 7.51 -9.67 3.43
C ASN A 51 6.16 -9.33 4.06
N GLU A 52 5.68 -10.21 4.94
CA GLU A 52 4.51 -9.96 5.78
C GLU A 52 4.88 -8.98 6.90
N ASN A 53 3.94 -8.16 7.36
CA ASN A 53 4.10 -7.25 8.49
C ASN A 53 5.37 -6.39 8.43
N ALA A 54 5.53 -5.66 7.33
CA ALA A 54 6.69 -4.82 7.10
C ALA A 54 6.87 -3.79 8.23
N THR A 55 8.06 -3.81 8.84
CA THR A 55 8.56 -2.81 9.78
C THR A 55 9.27 -1.68 9.04
N LYS A 56 9.68 -0.64 9.76
CA LYS A 56 10.54 0.42 9.20
C LYS A 56 11.83 -0.14 8.57
N ASP A 57 12.45 -1.12 9.21
CA ASP A 57 13.68 -1.75 8.72
C ASP A 57 13.43 -2.62 7.49
N THR A 58 12.33 -3.38 7.48
CA THR A 58 11.91 -4.14 6.29
C THR A 58 11.58 -3.22 5.13
N TYR A 59 10.96 -2.06 5.40
CA TYR A 59 10.68 -1.04 4.40
C TYR A 59 11.96 -0.46 3.80
N ALA A 60 12.89 0.00 4.66
CA ALA A 60 14.15 0.59 4.23
C ALA A 60 15.05 -0.41 3.47
N SER A 61 15.17 -1.65 3.96
CA SER A 61 15.96 -2.71 3.31
C SER A 61 15.42 -3.13 1.93
N ASN A 62 14.15 -2.84 1.65
CA ASN A 62 13.54 -3.03 0.33
C ASN A 62 13.57 -1.77 -0.54
N GLY A 63 14.33 -0.75 -0.15
CA GLY A 63 14.54 0.49 -0.91
C GLY A 63 13.48 1.56 -0.66
N GLY A 64 12.63 1.39 0.37
CA GLY A 64 11.75 2.43 0.85
C GLY A 64 12.52 3.62 1.43
N LYS A 65 12.00 4.83 1.24
CA LYS A 65 12.58 6.10 1.71
C LYS A 65 11.53 6.93 2.45
N GLY A 66 11.97 7.98 3.14
CA GLY A 66 11.07 8.86 3.88
C GLY A 66 10.56 8.26 5.18
N ASP A 67 9.51 8.88 5.74
CA ASP A 67 8.92 8.46 7.02
C ASP A 67 7.91 7.33 6.80
N PHE A 68 8.24 6.15 7.30
CA PHE A 68 7.38 4.98 7.17
C PHE A 68 6.02 5.15 7.85
N GLN A 69 5.88 5.95 8.92
CA GLN A 69 4.57 6.17 9.54
C GLN A 69 3.65 6.99 8.62
N LYS A 70 4.17 8.00 7.92
CA LYS A 70 3.40 8.72 6.90
C LYS A 70 2.94 7.80 5.78
N ILE A 71 3.82 6.91 5.31
CA ILE A 71 3.47 5.87 4.33
C ILE A 71 2.34 4.98 4.86
N LYS A 72 2.41 4.54 6.13
CA LYS A 72 1.34 3.74 6.74
C LYS A 72 0.01 4.49 6.76
N ARG A 73 -0.02 5.76 7.16
CA ARG A 73 -1.25 6.59 7.15
C ARG A 73 -1.85 6.68 5.75
N MET A 74 -1.04 6.90 4.71
CA MET A 74 -1.54 6.91 3.34
C MET A 74 -2.18 5.58 2.92
N LEU A 75 -1.51 4.46 3.23
CA LEU A 75 -2.01 3.13 2.90
C LEU A 75 -3.33 2.86 3.64
N PHE A 76 -3.42 3.27 4.90
CA PHE A 76 -4.64 3.18 5.70
C PHE A 76 -5.76 4.04 5.11
N TYR A 77 -5.45 5.27 4.70
CA TYR A 77 -6.41 6.14 4.04
C TYR A 77 -7.00 5.50 2.78
N LYS A 78 -6.17 4.83 1.95
CA LYS A 78 -6.66 4.06 0.80
C LYS A 78 -7.61 2.93 1.20
N LEU A 79 -7.34 2.22 2.30
CA LEU A 79 -8.22 1.16 2.79
C LEU A 79 -9.59 1.70 3.22
N LYS A 80 -9.64 2.93 3.77
CA LYS A 80 -10.90 3.59 4.17
C LYS A 80 -11.60 4.31 3.00
N HIS A 81 -10.87 4.62 1.93
CA HIS A 81 -11.37 5.35 0.76
C HIS A 81 -11.08 4.58 -0.53
N PRO A 82 -11.83 3.48 -0.80
CA PRO A 82 -11.60 2.65 -1.99
C PRO A 82 -11.71 3.43 -3.32
N GLN A 83 -12.49 4.52 -3.34
CA GLN A 83 -12.66 5.45 -4.47
C GLN A 83 -11.47 6.39 -4.72
N LEU A 84 -10.47 6.43 -3.82
CA LEU A 84 -9.27 7.25 -4.02
C LEU A 84 -8.57 6.85 -5.32
N ASN A 85 -8.33 7.85 -6.17
CA ASN A 85 -7.67 7.65 -7.45
C ASN A 85 -6.25 7.11 -7.25
N TYR A 86 -5.91 6.08 -8.03
CA TYR A 86 -4.62 5.41 -7.91
C TYR A 86 -3.43 6.30 -8.23
N GLN A 87 -3.55 7.17 -9.24
CA GLN A 87 -2.48 8.09 -9.62
C GLN A 87 -2.21 9.10 -8.50
N VAL A 88 -3.26 9.60 -7.84
CA VAL A 88 -3.14 10.48 -6.66
C VAL A 88 -2.35 9.76 -5.56
N LEU A 89 -2.75 8.52 -5.23
CA LEU A 89 -2.09 7.72 -4.20
C LEU A 89 -0.62 7.39 -4.54
N GLN A 90 -0.35 6.93 -5.77
CA GLN A 90 0.99 6.53 -6.23
C GLN A 90 1.95 7.72 -6.26
N ASN A 91 1.48 8.89 -6.68
CA ASN A 91 2.30 10.09 -6.75
C ASN A 91 2.56 10.70 -5.38
N GLU A 92 1.56 10.71 -4.49
CA GLU A 92 1.77 11.08 -3.08
C GLU A 92 2.81 10.15 -2.45
N TYR A 93 2.77 8.86 -2.77
CA TYR A 93 3.71 7.90 -2.19
C TYR A 93 5.14 8.21 -2.63
N TYR A 94 5.34 8.54 -3.90
CA TYR A 94 6.64 9.00 -4.40
C TYR A 94 7.07 10.33 -3.78
N TYR A 95 6.13 11.22 -3.54
CA TYR A 95 6.42 12.47 -2.85
C TYR A 95 6.92 12.20 -1.43
N GLN A 96 6.17 11.45 -0.64
CA GLN A 96 6.51 11.15 0.77
C GLN A 96 7.82 10.37 0.93
N GLN A 97 8.23 9.63 -0.10
CA GLN A 97 9.54 8.99 -0.14
C GLN A 97 10.69 9.97 -0.35
N ASP A 98 10.50 10.96 -1.21
CA ASP A 98 11.47 11.99 -1.52
C ASP A 98 10.80 13.18 -2.22
N ASN A 99 10.48 14.22 -1.44
CA ASN A 99 9.86 15.45 -1.91
C ASN A 99 10.61 16.10 -3.08
N LYS A 100 11.92 15.83 -3.25
CA LYS A 100 12.72 16.39 -4.35
C LYS A 100 12.45 15.71 -5.68
N THR A 101 12.05 14.44 -5.68
CA THR A 101 11.90 13.63 -6.89
C THR A 101 10.54 13.86 -7.58
N ASN A 102 9.51 14.28 -6.83
CA ASN A 102 8.16 14.50 -7.39
C ASN A 102 7.61 15.92 -7.17
N LYS A 103 8.44 16.96 -7.34
CA LYS A 103 8.01 18.38 -7.19
C LYS A 103 6.81 18.76 -8.06
N LYS A 104 6.66 18.12 -9.23
CA LYS A 104 5.53 18.33 -10.15
C LYS A 104 4.21 17.82 -9.58
N TYR A 105 4.23 16.94 -8.58
CA TYR A 105 3.01 16.49 -7.93
C TYR A 105 2.31 17.63 -7.21
N ASP A 106 3.05 18.61 -6.68
CA ASP A 106 2.46 19.77 -6.02
C ASP A 106 1.76 20.72 -7.02
N THR A 107 2.03 20.60 -8.32
CA THR A 107 1.28 21.33 -9.36
C THR A 107 -0.19 20.92 -9.37
N ASP A 108 -1.08 21.91 -9.43
CA ASP A 108 -2.52 21.67 -9.48
C ASP A 108 -2.96 21.05 -10.83
N TYR A 109 -3.82 20.04 -10.74
CA TYR A 109 -4.52 19.48 -11.89
C TYR A 109 -5.66 20.43 -12.29
N SER A 110 -5.34 21.44 -13.12
CA SER A 110 -6.29 22.50 -13.53
C SER A 110 -7.56 21.97 -14.19
N GLN A 111 -7.48 20.82 -14.87
CA GLN A 111 -8.62 20.19 -15.56
C GLN A 111 -9.39 19.18 -14.68
N THR A 112 -8.93 18.88 -13.46
CA THR A 112 -9.57 17.85 -12.63
C THR A 112 -9.58 18.23 -11.14
N PRO A 113 -10.45 19.19 -10.74
CA PRO A 113 -10.50 19.70 -9.36
C PRO A 113 -10.72 18.62 -8.30
N GLN A 114 -11.44 17.55 -8.63
CA GLN A 114 -11.67 16.42 -7.73
C GLN A 114 -10.36 15.72 -7.33
N LEU A 115 -9.37 15.63 -8.24
CA LEU A 115 -8.08 15.02 -7.93
C LEU A 115 -7.24 15.93 -7.02
N ASN A 116 -7.36 17.25 -7.15
CA ASN A 116 -6.70 18.20 -6.23
C ASN A 116 -7.25 18.04 -4.82
N LYS A 117 -8.58 17.91 -4.68
CA LYS A 117 -9.21 17.64 -3.38
C LYS A 117 -8.72 16.33 -2.78
N GLN A 118 -8.71 15.24 -3.55
CA GLN A 118 -8.20 13.95 -3.07
C GLN A 118 -6.73 14.01 -2.65
N LYS A 119 -5.88 14.74 -3.40
CA LYS A 119 -4.47 14.98 -3.06
C LYS A 119 -4.34 15.72 -1.74
N GLN A 120 -5.09 16.80 -1.55
CA GLN A 120 -5.05 17.59 -0.32
C GLN A 120 -5.51 16.77 0.88
N GLU A 121 -6.64 16.07 0.78
CA GLU A 121 -7.16 15.22 1.86
C GLU A 121 -6.19 14.10 2.22
N LEU A 122 -5.64 13.42 1.22
CA LEU A 122 -4.63 12.38 1.43
C LEU A 122 -3.37 12.92 2.10
N ARG A 123 -2.86 14.08 1.65
CA ARG A 123 -1.69 14.72 2.24
C ARG A 123 -1.94 15.09 3.70
N THR A 124 -3.05 15.76 3.98
CA THR A 124 -3.42 16.15 5.34
C THR A 124 -3.47 14.92 6.26
N PHE A 125 -4.10 13.83 5.81
CA PHE A 125 -4.16 12.60 6.58
C PHE A 125 -2.78 11.94 6.77
N ALA A 126 -1.93 11.97 5.74
CA ALA A 126 -0.56 11.42 5.84
C ALA A 126 0.30 12.19 6.84
N GLU A 127 0.05 13.49 7.02
CA GLU A 127 0.76 14.36 7.96
C GLU A 127 0.19 14.30 9.40
N ASP A 128 -1.02 13.77 9.58
CA ASP A 128 -1.69 13.68 10.89
C ASP A 128 -1.29 12.42 11.68
N SER A 129 -0.42 12.60 12.67
CA SER A 129 0.04 11.50 13.54
C SER A 129 -0.97 11.01 14.57
N SER A 130 -2.12 11.67 14.72
CA SER A 130 -3.15 11.27 15.70
C SER A 130 -3.74 9.88 15.41
N HIS A 131 -3.57 9.37 14.20
CA HIS A 131 -4.06 8.06 13.76
C HIS A 131 -3.06 6.90 13.97
N ASP A 132 -1.84 7.16 14.44
CA ASP A 132 -0.77 6.15 14.46
C ASP A 132 -1.13 4.90 15.28
N ASP A 133 -1.73 5.08 16.45
CA ASP A 133 -2.09 3.96 17.34
C ASP A 133 -3.18 3.06 16.73
N GLU A 134 -4.21 3.65 16.11
CA GLU A 134 -5.24 2.91 15.36
C GLU A 134 -4.59 2.13 14.22
N ILE A 135 -3.72 2.78 13.44
CA ILE A 135 -3.09 2.16 12.27
C ILE A 135 -2.17 1.02 12.68
N ASN A 136 -1.35 1.22 13.72
CA ASN A 136 -0.43 0.21 14.22
C ASN A 136 -1.18 -1.03 14.76
N SER A 137 -2.34 -0.80 15.38
CA SER A 137 -3.16 -1.88 15.94
C SER A 137 -4.03 -2.59 14.90
N THR A 138 -4.48 -1.92 13.82
CA THR A 138 -5.50 -2.45 12.89
C THR A 138 -5.02 -2.75 11.48
N MET A 139 -3.82 -2.34 11.07
CA MET A 139 -3.34 -2.52 9.69
C MET A 139 -2.04 -3.31 9.60
N GLU A 140 -1.93 -4.11 8.55
CA GLU A 140 -0.69 -4.78 8.14
C GLU A 140 -0.20 -4.23 6.80
N VAL A 141 1.11 -4.04 6.69
CA VAL A 141 1.77 -3.62 5.44
C VAL A 141 2.53 -4.80 4.86
N PHE A 142 2.42 -4.98 3.56
CA PHE A 142 3.11 -6.02 2.80
C PHE A 142 4.09 -5.38 1.83
N ILE A 143 5.24 -6.01 1.67
CA ILE A 143 6.18 -5.66 0.59
C ILE A 143 6.38 -6.88 -0.29
N TYR A 144 6.10 -6.71 -1.58
CA TYR A 144 6.44 -7.68 -2.61
C TYR A 144 7.81 -7.29 -3.17
N LYS A 145 8.84 -8.03 -2.76
CA LYS A 145 10.21 -7.86 -3.22
C LYS A 145 10.41 -8.60 -4.52
N SER A 146 10.78 -7.89 -5.59
CA SER A 146 11.08 -8.52 -6.86
C SER A 146 12.40 -9.29 -6.79
N LYS A 147 12.42 -10.51 -7.32
CA LYS A 147 13.65 -11.29 -7.53
C LYS A 147 14.48 -10.74 -8.70
N ASN A 148 13.89 -9.87 -9.54
CA ASN A 148 14.61 -9.16 -10.59
C ASN A 148 14.93 -7.73 -10.13
N SER A 149 16.22 -7.42 -9.98
CA SER A 149 16.69 -6.11 -9.50
C SER A 149 16.29 -4.93 -10.39
N LYS A 150 16.00 -5.16 -11.68
CA LYS A 150 15.54 -4.14 -12.65
C LYS A 150 14.07 -3.81 -12.53
N MET A 151 13.28 -4.65 -11.84
CA MET A 151 11.85 -4.48 -11.67
C MET A 151 11.55 -3.83 -10.31
N GLN A 152 10.49 -3.03 -10.25
CA GLN A 152 10.07 -2.32 -9.04
C GLN A 152 9.64 -3.32 -7.94
N ASN A 153 9.98 -3.02 -6.69
CA ASN A 153 9.31 -3.63 -5.54
C ASN A 153 7.93 -3.00 -5.38
N LEU A 154 7.00 -3.72 -4.75
CA LEU A 154 5.65 -3.22 -4.51
C LEU A 154 5.33 -3.18 -3.03
N ILE A 155 4.50 -2.23 -2.61
CA ILE A 155 3.98 -2.10 -1.25
C ILE A 155 2.45 -2.09 -1.28
N SER A 156 1.84 -2.77 -0.31
CA SER A 156 0.38 -2.86 -0.16
C SER A 156 0.03 -2.91 1.33
N ALA A 157 -1.27 -2.86 1.64
CA ALA A 157 -1.77 -3.02 2.99
C ALA A 157 -3.13 -3.71 3.03
N LYS A 158 -3.49 -4.24 4.19
CA LYS A 158 -4.84 -4.71 4.52
C LYS A 158 -5.16 -4.41 5.98
N LEU A 159 -6.44 -4.37 6.32
CA LEU A 159 -6.85 -4.37 7.72
C LEU A 159 -6.64 -5.76 8.31
N LYS A 160 -6.12 -5.82 9.54
CA LYS A 160 -6.05 -7.05 10.32
C LYS A 160 -7.46 -7.59 10.50
N GLU A 161 -7.60 -8.90 10.39
CA GLU A 161 -8.83 -9.55 10.82
C GLU A 161 -8.99 -9.32 12.32
N LEU A 162 -10.11 -8.72 12.72
CA LEU A 162 -10.46 -8.65 14.13
C LEU A 162 -10.58 -10.09 14.63
N PRO A 163 -9.98 -10.46 15.79
CA PRO A 163 -10.25 -11.76 16.37
C PRO A 163 -11.77 -11.89 16.54
N PRO A 164 -12.35 -13.07 16.23
CA PRO A 164 -13.78 -13.27 16.42
C PRO A 164 -14.12 -12.90 17.86
N SER A 165 -15.13 -12.04 18.04
CA SER A 165 -15.61 -11.64 19.37
C SER A 165 -15.83 -12.90 20.20
N THR A 166 -14.98 -13.12 21.20
CA THR A 166 -15.25 -14.09 22.24
C THR A 166 -16.46 -13.59 23.00
N LYS A 167 -17.65 -14.00 22.56
CA LYS A 167 -18.86 -13.96 23.38
C LYS A 167 -18.55 -14.79 24.63
N VAL A 168 -18.13 -14.13 25.70
CA VAL A 168 -18.07 -14.71 27.03
C VAL A 168 -19.51 -15.12 27.36
N LYS A 169 -19.82 -16.41 27.20
CA LYS A 169 -21.04 -16.98 27.77
C LYS A 169 -20.87 -16.95 29.28
N PHE A 170 -21.42 -15.92 29.92
CA PHE A 170 -21.72 -16.01 31.35
C PHE A 170 -22.76 -17.11 31.52
N SER A 171 -22.31 -18.32 31.91
CA SER A 171 -23.21 -19.31 32.47
C SER A 171 -23.71 -18.74 33.79
N LYS A 172 -24.97 -18.30 33.83
CA LYS A 172 -25.69 -18.13 35.08
C LYS A 172 -25.66 -19.48 35.80
N LYS A 173 -24.84 -19.60 36.85
CA LYS A 173 -25.10 -20.59 37.89
C LYS A 173 -26.39 -20.17 38.57
N ALA A 174 -27.42 -21.00 38.46
CA ALA A 174 -28.60 -20.91 39.29
C ALA A 174 -28.18 -21.13 40.75
N LEU A 175 -28.67 -20.27 41.66
CA LEU A 175 -28.76 -20.55 43.09
C LEU A 175 -30.01 -21.39 43.33
#